data_AF-A0AAJ2BDS3-F1
#
_entry.id   AF-A0AAJ2BDS3-F1
#
_cell.length_a   1.000
_cell.length_b   1.000
_cell.length_c   1.000
_cell.angle_alpha   90.00
_cell.angle_beta   90.00
_cell.angle_gamma   90.00
#
_symmetry.space_group_name_H-M   'P 1'
#
loop_
_entity.id
_entity.type
_entity.pdbx_description
1 polymer ?
#
loop_
_entity_poly.entity_id
_entity_poly.type
_entity_poly.pdbx_seq_one_letter_code
_entity_poly.pdbx_strand_id
1 'polypeptide(L)'
;MNKILVKISAAILISTAVSSCVTTNAEGIKQVTYKKNALSGERTKIDWAVAVKGDCSARVIPELRILQAPQHGTVDIVHEKIDGRFHGTYAKCTGKDVQGTSAYYTSKKGFIGSDKVIVRNSYKDGVVVDGVAEINVVR
;
A
#
# COMPACT_ATOMS: atom_id res chain seq x y z
N MET A 1 -37.36 -56.27 22.69
CA MET A 1 -36.28 -56.97 21.96
C MET A 1 -35.60 -55.98 21.02
N ASN A 2 -34.25 -55.90 21.09
CA ASN A 2 -33.30 -55.21 20.18
C ASN A 2 -33.38 -53.68 20.03
N LYS A 3 -32.30 -52.90 19.89
CA LYS A 3 -30.83 -53.05 20.05
C LYS A 3 -30.24 -51.62 19.91
N ILE A 4 -29.30 -51.27 20.79
CA ILE A 4 -28.03 -50.54 20.59
C ILE A 4 -28.02 -49.28 19.70
N LEU A 5 -27.49 -48.14 20.22
CA LEU A 5 -26.37 -47.44 19.57
C LEU A 5 -25.66 -46.45 20.52
N VAL A 6 -24.43 -46.82 20.90
CA VAL A 6 -23.46 -45.99 21.63
C VAL A 6 -22.84 -44.99 20.64
N LYS A 7 -22.90 -43.68 20.94
CA LYS A 7 -22.22 -42.65 20.15
C LYS A 7 -20.89 -42.30 20.80
N ILE A 8 -19.81 -42.84 20.23
CA ILE A 8 -18.42 -42.47 20.54
C ILE A 8 -18.18 -41.08 19.96
N SER A 9 -17.96 -40.09 20.82
CA SER A 9 -17.57 -38.74 20.40
C SER A 9 -16.05 -38.67 20.32
N ALA A 10 -15.51 -38.64 19.09
CA ALA A 10 -14.10 -38.37 18.84
C ALA A 10 -13.86 -36.85 18.88
N ALA A 11 -13.11 -36.37 19.87
CA ALA A 11 -12.66 -34.98 19.93
C ALA A 11 -11.48 -34.78 18.97
N ILE A 12 -11.71 -34.09 17.85
CA ILE A 12 -10.68 -33.69 16.90
C ILE A 12 -10.00 -32.43 17.44
N LEU A 13 -8.75 -32.56 17.88
CA LEU A 13 -7.87 -31.43 18.19
C LEU A 13 -7.34 -30.85 16.88
N ILE A 14 -7.95 -29.76 16.40
CA ILE A 14 -7.46 -28.99 15.25
C ILE A 14 -6.36 -28.05 15.75
N SER A 15 -5.11 -28.45 15.54
CA SER A 15 -3.94 -27.58 15.65
C SER A 15 -3.93 -26.58 14.48
N THR A 16 -4.28 -25.32 14.77
CA THR A 16 -4.22 -24.23 13.78
C THR A 16 -2.79 -23.71 13.69
N ALA A 17 -2.11 -23.98 12.57
CA ALA A 17 -0.89 -23.30 12.21
C ALA A 17 -1.21 -21.83 11.88
N VAL A 18 -0.50 -20.89 12.51
CA VAL A 18 -0.67 -19.44 12.27
C VAL A 18 -0.06 -19.11 10.90
N SER A 19 -0.86 -19.24 9.84
CA SER A 19 -0.48 -18.73 8.51
C SER A 19 -0.42 -17.20 8.58
N SER A 20 0.71 -16.63 8.21
CA SER A 20 0.86 -15.18 8.09
C SER A 20 -0.05 -14.71 6.96
N CYS A 21 -1.19 -14.12 7.29
CA CYS A 21 -2.15 -13.64 6.31
C CYS A 21 -1.51 -12.53 5.45
N VAL A 22 -1.07 -12.85 4.24
CA VAL A 22 -0.87 -11.84 3.19
C VAL A 22 -2.26 -11.38 2.79
N THR A 23 -2.60 -10.11 3.06
CA THR A 23 -3.88 -9.56 2.65
C THR A 23 -3.87 -9.32 1.14
N THR A 24 -4.85 -9.89 0.47
CA THR A 24 -5.15 -9.62 -0.94
C THR A 24 -6.51 -8.94 -1.03
N ASN A 25 -6.71 -8.09 -2.03
CA ASN A 25 -8.02 -7.49 -2.30
C ASN A 25 -8.95 -8.49 -3.03
N ALA A 26 -10.17 -8.08 -3.36
CA ALA A 26 -11.13 -8.92 -4.09
C ALA A 26 -10.65 -9.37 -5.48
N GLU A 27 -9.65 -8.70 -6.06
CA GLU A 27 -9.03 -9.03 -7.34
C GLU A 27 -7.80 -9.94 -7.18
N GLY A 28 -7.48 -10.39 -5.96
CA GLY A 28 -6.29 -11.19 -5.66
C GLY A 28 -4.99 -10.39 -5.63
N ILE A 29 -5.03 -9.05 -5.70
CA ILE A 29 -3.85 -8.19 -5.68
C ILE A 29 -3.36 -8.00 -4.25
N LYS A 30 -2.03 -8.14 -4.06
CA LYS A 30 -1.37 -7.91 -2.78
C LYS A 30 -1.65 -6.50 -2.26
N GLN A 31 -2.03 -6.41 -1.00
CA GLN A 31 -2.17 -5.15 -0.27
C GLN A 31 -0.99 -4.93 0.69
N VAL A 32 -0.51 -3.70 0.77
CA VAL A 32 0.49 -3.26 1.74
C VAL A 32 -0.04 -2.07 2.50
N THR A 33 -0.30 -2.25 3.79
CA THR A 33 -0.77 -1.17 4.68
C THR A 33 0.41 -0.45 5.31
N TYR A 34 0.36 0.89 5.31
CA TYR A 34 1.36 1.73 5.95
C TYR A 34 0.71 2.99 6.55
N LYS A 35 1.36 3.53 7.59
CA LYS A 35 0.90 4.72 8.30
C LYS A 35 1.65 5.97 7.83
N LYS A 36 0.93 7.09 7.74
CA LYS A 36 1.48 8.42 7.45
C LYS A 36 0.91 9.43 8.44
N ASN A 37 1.72 10.43 8.79
CA ASN A 37 1.23 11.63 9.45
C ASN A 37 1.14 12.74 8.41
N ALA A 38 0.12 13.59 8.51
CA ALA A 38 -0.04 14.78 7.69
C ALA A 38 -0.42 15.97 8.58
N LEU A 39 0.07 17.16 8.27
CA LEU A 39 -0.41 18.39 8.89
C LEU A 39 -1.73 18.82 8.23
N SER A 40 -2.64 19.40 9.02
CA SER A 40 -3.96 19.79 8.55
C SER A 40 -3.87 20.85 7.45
N GLY A 41 -4.46 20.57 6.28
CA GLY A 41 -4.40 21.45 5.11
C GLY A 41 -3.05 21.47 4.38
N GLU A 42 -2.06 20.70 4.80
CA GLU A 42 -0.75 20.64 4.15
C GLU A 42 -0.61 19.45 3.21
N ARG A 43 0.09 19.70 2.10
CA ARG A 43 0.38 18.68 1.09
C ARG A 43 1.47 17.72 1.59
N THR A 44 1.13 16.45 1.72
CA THR A 44 1.98 15.40 2.26
C THR A 44 2.19 14.28 1.25
N LYS A 45 3.45 13.88 0.96
CA LYS A 45 3.73 12.72 0.11
C LYS A 45 3.38 11.42 0.85
N ILE A 46 2.36 10.70 0.37
CA ILE A 46 1.85 9.48 1.01
C ILE A 46 2.29 8.20 0.32
N ASP A 47 2.49 8.23 -1.00
CA ASP A 47 2.98 7.11 -1.78
C ASP A 47 3.91 7.61 -2.89
N TRP A 48 4.78 6.73 -3.37
CA TRP A 48 5.62 6.98 -4.53
C TRP A 48 6.11 5.66 -5.10
N ALA A 49 6.34 5.64 -6.42
CA ALA A 49 6.88 4.49 -7.11
C ALA A 49 7.93 4.88 -8.15
N VAL A 50 8.99 4.08 -8.21
CA VAL A 50 10.07 4.20 -9.19
C VAL A 50 10.39 2.83 -9.76
N ALA A 51 10.80 2.79 -11.03
CA ALA A 51 11.36 1.61 -11.66
C ALA A 51 12.53 2.03 -12.53
N VAL A 52 13.75 1.73 -12.07
CA VAL A 52 14.98 2.24 -12.67
C VAL A 52 15.85 1.12 -13.25
N LYS A 53 16.66 1.47 -14.25
CA LYS A 53 17.69 0.62 -14.83
C LYS A 53 18.98 0.71 -14.02
N GLY A 54 20.00 -0.05 -14.46
CA GLY A 54 21.32 -0.04 -13.83
C GLY A 54 22.06 1.30 -13.88
N ASP A 55 21.74 2.18 -14.82
CA ASP A 55 22.28 3.53 -14.94
C ASP A 55 21.43 4.58 -14.19
N CYS A 56 20.40 4.15 -13.44
CA CYS A 56 19.42 4.97 -12.74
C CYS A 56 18.47 5.78 -13.63
N SER A 57 18.50 5.57 -14.95
CA SER A 57 17.43 6.04 -15.82
C SER A 57 16.14 5.25 -15.57
N ALA A 58 14.98 5.82 -15.87
CA ALA A 58 13.73 5.09 -15.76
C ALA A 58 13.71 3.89 -16.71
N ARG A 59 13.41 2.72 -16.17
CA ARG A 59 12.98 1.55 -16.95
C ARG A 59 11.56 1.78 -17.45
N VAL A 60 10.71 2.30 -16.58
CA VAL A 60 9.35 2.75 -16.85
C VAL A 60 8.97 3.76 -15.77
N ILE A 61 8.03 4.65 -16.05
CA ILE A 61 7.41 5.49 -15.03
C ILE A 61 6.16 4.74 -14.54
N PRO A 62 6.13 4.25 -13.28
CA PRO A 62 4.99 3.51 -12.76
C PRO A 62 3.72 4.37 -12.75
N GLU A 63 2.57 3.76 -12.96
CA GLU A 63 1.29 4.45 -12.91
C GLU A 63 0.65 4.26 -11.54
N LEU A 64 0.20 5.36 -10.94
CA LEU A 64 -0.58 5.34 -9.70
C LEU A 64 -2.05 5.63 -10.02
N ARG A 65 -2.96 4.90 -9.38
CA ARG A 65 -4.41 5.12 -9.49
C ARG A 65 -5.08 5.04 -8.14
N ILE A 66 -5.96 5.99 -7.84
CA ILE A 66 -6.76 5.95 -6.62
C ILE A 66 -7.89 4.92 -6.78
N LEU A 67 -7.88 3.89 -5.92
CA LEU A 67 -8.96 2.90 -5.83
C LEU A 67 -10.03 3.33 -4.83
N GLN A 68 -9.60 3.95 -3.73
CA GLN A 68 -10.47 4.53 -2.72
C GLN A 68 -9.92 5.91 -2.36
N ALA A 69 -10.73 6.94 -2.62
CA ALA A 69 -10.41 8.32 -2.25
C ALA A 69 -10.51 8.53 -0.72
N PRO A 70 -9.75 9.49 -0.17
CA PRO A 70 -9.90 9.91 1.22
C PRO A 70 -11.27 10.54 1.47
N GLN A 71 -11.78 10.45 2.69
CA GLN A 71 -13.04 11.08 3.08
C GLN A 71 -12.86 12.56 3.46
N HIS A 72 -11.68 12.90 3.97
CA HIS A 72 -11.39 14.19 4.59
C HIS A 72 -10.25 14.94 3.89
N GLY A 73 -10.01 14.67 2.61
CA GLY A 73 -8.97 15.33 1.82
C GLY A 73 -9.07 15.07 0.33
N THR A 74 -7.99 15.35 -0.38
CA THR A 74 -7.78 15.05 -1.81
C THR A 74 -6.43 14.38 -2.01
N VAL A 75 -6.25 13.72 -3.17
CA VAL A 75 -4.96 13.16 -3.57
C VAL A 75 -4.61 13.62 -4.98
N ASP A 76 -3.43 14.20 -5.12
CA ASP A 76 -2.84 14.57 -6.41
C ASP A 76 -1.77 13.55 -6.79
N ILE A 77 -1.86 13.02 -8.01
CA ILE A 77 -0.86 12.12 -8.58
C ILE A 77 -0.03 12.93 -9.58
N VAL A 78 1.30 12.90 -9.40
CA VAL A 78 2.22 13.66 -10.25
C VAL A 78 3.38 12.80 -10.72
N HIS A 79 3.77 12.98 -11.99
CA HIS A 79 5.05 12.50 -12.48
C HIS A 79 6.12 13.52 -12.12
N GLU A 80 7.13 13.08 -11.37
CA GLU A 80 8.19 13.95 -10.88
C GLU A 80 9.51 13.20 -10.75
N LYS A 81 10.59 13.96 -10.55
CA LYS A 81 11.85 13.41 -10.06
C LYS A 81 11.70 13.09 -8.58
N ILE A 82 12.10 11.88 -8.21
CA ILE A 82 12.10 11.38 -6.84
C ILE A 82 13.55 11.15 -6.45
N ASP A 83 13.95 11.79 -5.35
CA ASP A 83 15.18 11.47 -4.64
C ASP A 83 14.85 10.61 -3.41
N GLY A 84 15.89 10.01 -2.82
CA GLY A 84 15.73 9.29 -1.56
C GLY A 84 16.69 8.14 -1.39
N ARG A 85 16.38 7.34 -0.37
CA ARG A 85 17.11 6.13 -0.02
C ARG A 85 16.40 4.92 -0.63
N PHE A 86 16.99 4.38 -1.69
CA PHE A 86 16.49 3.18 -2.36
C PHE A 86 17.16 1.93 -1.80
N HIS A 87 16.50 0.78 -1.98
CA HIS A 87 16.95 -0.51 -1.46
C HIS A 87 17.00 -1.57 -2.56
N GLY A 88 17.61 -2.73 -2.25
CA GLY A 88 17.70 -3.85 -3.18
C GLY A 88 18.47 -3.49 -4.45
N THR A 89 17.92 -3.89 -5.60
CA THR A 89 18.51 -3.65 -6.94
C THR A 89 18.66 -2.16 -7.28
N TYR A 90 17.95 -1.27 -6.57
CA TYR A 90 17.99 0.18 -6.80
C TYR A 90 18.89 0.94 -5.83
N ALA A 91 19.55 0.27 -4.88
CA ALA A 91 20.35 0.93 -3.83
C ALA A 91 21.41 1.91 -4.38
N LYS A 92 22.05 1.58 -5.51
CA LYS A 92 23.05 2.44 -6.19
C LYS A 92 22.51 3.75 -6.76
N CYS A 93 21.19 3.90 -6.82
CA CYS A 93 20.53 5.13 -7.25
C CYS A 93 20.17 6.05 -6.08
N THR A 94 20.47 5.63 -4.84
CA THR A 94 20.27 6.47 -3.65
C THR A 94 21.04 7.79 -3.80
N GLY A 95 20.37 8.90 -3.49
CA GLY A 95 20.93 10.25 -3.65
C GLY A 95 20.93 10.80 -5.08
N LYS A 96 20.33 10.09 -6.05
CA LYS A 96 20.08 10.60 -7.40
C LYS A 96 18.60 10.89 -7.59
N ASP A 97 18.31 11.92 -8.38
CA ASP A 97 16.98 12.16 -8.92
C ASP A 97 16.64 11.12 -9.99
N VAL A 98 15.59 10.34 -9.75
CA VAL A 98 15.08 9.37 -10.71
C VAL A 98 13.63 9.68 -11.08
N GLN A 99 13.26 9.46 -12.35
CA GLN A 99 11.88 9.70 -12.78
C GLN A 99 10.94 8.67 -12.17
N GLY A 100 9.81 9.12 -11.63
CA GLY A 100 8.76 8.27 -11.11
C GLY A 100 7.47 9.03 -10.87
N THR A 101 6.64 8.48 -9.99
CA THR A 101 5.29 8.98 -9.74
C THR A 101 5.05 9.05 -8.25
N SER A 102 4.48 10.16 -7.78
CA SER A 102 4.14 10.37 -6.38
C SER A 102 2.66 10.63 -6.21
N ALA A 103 2.09 10.16 -5.09
CA ALA A 103 0.78 10.56 -4.61
C ALA A 103 0.94 11.50 -3.41
N TYR A 104 0.32 12.66 -3.50
CA TYR A 104 0.30 13.69 -2.46
C TYR A 104 -1.10 13.84 -1.90
N TYR A 105 -1.25 13.68 -0.60
CA TYR A 105 -2.50 13.91 0.13
C TYR A 105 -2.55 15.33 0.68
N THR A 106 -3.72 15.96 0.64
CA THR A 106 -3.99 17.21 1.36
C THR A 106 -5.34 17.06 2.07
N SER A 107 -5.35 17.21 3.40
CA SER A 107 -6.60 17.19 4.16
C SER A 107 -7.41 18.48 3.95
N LYS A 108 -8.72 18.41 4.20
CA LYS A 108 -9.56 19.61 4.32
C LYS A 108 -9.00 20.48 5.46
N LYS A 109 -8.88 21.78 5.22
CA LYS A 109 -8.33 22.72 6.21
C LYS A 109 -9.08 22.61 7.54
N GLY A 110 -8.33 22.39 8.63
CA GLY A 110 -8.87 22.26 9.99
C GLY A 110 -9.33 20.84 10.36
N PHE A 111 -9.34 19.89 9.42
CA PHE A 111 -9.58 18.48 9.74
C PHE A 111 -8.42 17.91 10.57
N ILE A 112 -8.76 17.19 11.64
CA ILE A 112 -7.86 16.47 12.53
C ILE A 112 -8.49 15.11 12.81
N GLY A 113 -7.70 14.05 12.72
CA GLY A 113 -8.18 12.68 12.88
C GLY A 113 -7.67 11.75 11.78
N SER A 114 -8.32 10.60 11.65
CA SER A 114 -7.88 9.57 10.71
C SER A 114 -8.53 9.71 9.34
N ASP A 115 -7.76 9.45 8.30
CA ASP A 115 -8.20 9.32 6.92
C ASP A 115 -7.54 8.11 6.26
N LYS A 116 -8.04 7.67 5.11
CA LYS A 116 -7.52 6.49 4.42
C LYS A 116 -7.58 6.66 2.91
N VAL A 117 -6.51 6.26 2.24
CA VAL A 117 -6.43 6.19 0.77
C VAL A 117 -5.98 4.79 0.36
N ILE A 118 -6.57 4.26 -0.71
CA ILE A 118 -6.04 3.07 -1.38
C ILE A 118 -5.52 3.47 -2.76
N VAL A 119 -4.23 3.25 -2.99
CA VAL A 119 -3.52 3.58 -4.23
C VAL A 119 -3.03 2.30 -4.89
N ARG A 120 -3.40 2.07 -6.15
CA ARG A 120 -2.80 1.02 -6.96
C ARG A 120 -1.54 1.54 -7.64
N ASN A 121 -0.45 0.81 -7.47
CA ASN A 121 0.80 0.99 -8.20
C ASN A 121 0.88 -0.04 -9.32
N SER A 122 1.13 0.40 -10.55
CA SER A 122 1.34 -0.47 -11.73
C SER A 122 2.70 -0.21 -12.36
N TYR A 123 3.51 -1.26 -12.48
CA TYR A 123 4.88 -1.19 -13.02
C TYR A 123 4.96 -1.56 -14.50
N LYS A 124 3.81 -1.70 -15.19
CA LYS A 124 3.69 -2.02 -16.63
C LYS A 124 4.43 -3.29 -17.09
N ASP A 125 4.80 -4.15 -16.15
CA ASP A 125 5.43 -5.46 -16.36
C ASP A 125 4.59 -6.60 -15.75
N GLY A 126 3.29 -6.33 -15.52
CA GLY A 126 2.35 -7.23 -14.85
C GLY A 126 2.40 -7.14 -13.33
N VAL A 127 3.40 -6.47 -12.75
CA VAL A 127 3.45 -6.24 -11.30
C VAL A 127 2.52 -5.09 -10.92
N VAL A 128 1.54 -5.42 -10.07
CA VAL A 128 0.63 -4.47 -9.44
C VAL A 128 0.59 -4.70 -7.94
N VAL A 129 0.53 -3.63 -7.15
CA VAL A 129 0.42 -3.67 -5.69
C VAL A 129 -0.50 -2.54 -5.23
N ASP A 130 -1.38 -2.84 -4.28
CA ASP A 130 -2.25 -1.85 -3.66
C ASP A 130 -1.63 -1.36 -2.35
N GLY A 131 -1.32 -0.06 -2.26
CA GLY A 131 -0.93 0.62 -1.04
C GLY A 131 -2.16 1.11 -0.28
N VAL A 132 -2.29 0.72 0.99
CA VAL A 132 -3.33 1.21 1.90
C VAL A 132 -2.68 2.21 2.85
N ALA A 133 -2.82 3.50 2.54
CA ALA A 133 -2.29 4.59 3.35
C ALA A 133 -3.29 4.94 4.46
N GLU A 134 -2.96 4.59 5.70
CA GLU A 134 -3.66 5.08 6.90
C GLU A 134 -3.04 6.40 7.33
N ILE A 135 -3.80 7.48 7.26
CA ILE A 135 -3.29 8.84 7.47
C ILE A 135 -3.81 9.36 8.80
N ASN A 136 -2.90 9.75 9.68
CA ASN A 136 -3.19 10.48 10.90
C ASN A 136 -2.95 11.97 10.66
N VAL A 137 -4.02 12.76 10.64
CA VAL A 137 -3.96 14.21 10.43
C VAL A 137 -3.86 14.92 11.76
N VAL A 138 -2.80 15.72 11.92
CA VAL A 138 -2.49 16.47 13.14
C VAL A 138 -2.41 17.99 12.87
N ARG A 139 -2.32 18.78 13.93
CA ARG A 139 -2.20 20.24 13.84
C ARG A 139 -0.79 20.65 13.47
#